data_AF-A0AAU8A4Z8-F1
#
_entry.id   AF-A0AAU8A4Z8-F1
#
_cell.length_a   1.000
_cell.length_b   1.000
_cell.length_c   1.000
_cell.angle_alpha   90.00
_cell.angle_beta   90.00
_cell.angle_gamma   90.00
#
_symmetry.space_group_name_H-M   'P 1'
#
loop_
_entity.id
_entity.type
_entity.pdbx_description
1 polymer ?
#
loop_
_entity_poly.entity_id
_entity_poly.type
_entity_poly.pdbx_seq_one_letter_code
_entity_poly.pdbx_strand_id
1 'polypeptide(L)' 'MNYEWLSRYLLEKTGVTTDYHPEWEATRYSVGGKMFAMQGGDKNGRSIFTLKLEPSLSDLLSYEW' A
#
# COMPACT_ATOMS: atom_id res chain seq x y z
N MET A 1 2.77 13.88 -3.08
CA MET A 1 3.89 13.34 -2.27
C MET A 1 4.07 11.89 -2.66
N ASN A 2 5.24 11.53 -3.18
CA ASN A 2 5.52 10.15 -3.58
C ASN A 2 5.98 9.39 -2.33
N TYR A 3 5.28 8.33 -1.93
CA TYR A 3 5.56 7.57 -0.70
C TYR A 3 6.71 6.58 -0.89
N GLU A 4 7.84 7.06 -1.45
CA GLU A 4 8.99 6.22 -1.78
C GLU A 4 9.59 5.55 -0.54
N TRP A 5 9.63 6.25 0.59
CA TRP A 5 10.11 5.70 1.85
C TRP A 5 9.27 4.50 2.32
N LEU A 6 7.95 4.54 2.09
CA LEU A 6 7.02 3.49 2.48
C LEU A 6 7.17 2.28 1.55
N SER A 7 7.30 2.52 0.26
CA SER A 7 7.63 1.46 -0.71
C SER A 7 8.90 0.73 -0.34
N ARG A 8 9.97 1.48 -0.02
CA ARG A 8 11.25 0.91 0.39
C ARG A 8 11.12 0.12 1.68
N TYR A 9 10.44 0.66 2.69
CA TYR A 9 10.20 -0.01 3.96
C TYR A 9 9.47 -1.34 3.81
N LEU A 10 8.48 -1.42 2.90
CA LEU A 10 7.76 -2.65 2.62
C LEU A 10 8.61 -3.66 1.85
N LEU A 11 9.41 -3.21 0.88
CA LEU A 11 10.34 -4.06 0.14
C LEU A 11 11.48 -4.61 1.01
N GLU A 12 11.83 -3.93 2.10
CA GLU A 12 12.78 -4.43 3.10
C GLU A 12 12.22 -5.58 3.95
N LYS A 13 10.90 -5.84 3.92
CA LYS A 13 10.31 -6.97 4.65
C LYS A 13 10.44 -8.27 3.88
N THR A 14 10.91 -9.31 4.57
CA THR A 14 11.08 -10.65 3.98
C THR A 14 9.75 -11.20 3.49
N GLY A 15 9.71 -11.62 2.22
CA GLY A 15 8.54 -12.25 1.60
C GLY A 15 7.55 -11.29 0.95
N VAL A 16 7.86 -9.99 0.89
CA VAL A 16 7.08 -9.01 0.12
C VAL A 16 7.44 -9.09 -1.36
N THR A 17 6.41 -9.19 -2.21
CA THR A 17 6.51 -9.10 -3.66
C THR A 17 5.76 -7.86 -4.15
N THR A 18 6.27 -7.24 -5.21
CA THR A 18 5.63 -6.08 -5.84
C THR A 18 5.30 -6.34 -7.29
N ASP A 19 4.10 -5.92 -7.68
CA ASP A 19 3.58 -6.08 -9.03
C ASP A 19 3.06 -4.74 -9.54
N TYR A 20 3.64 -4.23 -10.63
CA TYR A 20 3.15 -3.03 -11.28
C TYR A 20 2.03 -3.37 -12.27
N HIS A 21 0.87 -2.72 -12.11
CA HIS A 21 -0.29 -2.89 -12.97
C HIS A 21 -0.44 -1.65 -13.87
N PRO A 22 -0.02 -1.70 -15.15
CA PRO A 22 0.04 -0.54 -16.01
C PRO A 22 -1.35 0.04 -16.33
N GLU A 23 -2.39 -0.79 -16.42
CA GLU A 23 -3.76 -0.31 -16.68
C GLU A 23 -4.32 0.57 -15.55
N TRP A 24 -3.80 0.42 -14.33
CA TRP A 24 -4.23 1.18 -13.16
C TRP A 24 -3.20 2.22 -12.74
N GLU A 25 -2.06 2.27 -13.43
CA GLU A 25 -0.87 3.03 -13.04
C GLU A 25 -0.52 2.82 -11.54
N ALA A 26 -0.68 1.58 -11.06
CA ALA A 26 -0.62 1.25 -9.65
C ALA A 26 0.35 0.09 -9.34
N THR A 27 1.12 0.24 -8.28
CA THR A 27 2.00 -0.79 -7.72
C THR A 27 1.28 -1.53 -6.60
N ARG A 28 1.19 -2.86 -6.68
CA ARG A 28 0.59 -3.72 -5.65
C ARG A 28 1.68 -4.39 -4.84
N TYR A 29 1.47 -4.51 -3.53
CA TYR A 29 2.37 -5.18 -2.60
C TYR A 29 1.65 -6.38 -2.01
N SER A 30 2.27 -7.54 -2.14
CA SER A 30 1.75 -8.82 -1.64
C SER A 30 2.78 -9.49 -0.75
N VAL A 31 2.34 -10.28 0.23
CA VAL A 31 3.20 -11.09 1.08
C VAL A 31 2.66 -12.52 1.09
N GLY A 32 3.50 -13.49 0.73
CA GLY A 32 3.08 -14.90 0.64
C GLY A 32 1.87 -15.14 -0.27
N GLY A 33 1.75 -14.38 -1.37
CA GLY A 33 0.63 -14.48 -2.32
C GLY A 33 -0.65 -13.74 -1.91
N LYS A 34 -0.67 -13.02 -0.78
CA LYS A 34 -1.80 -12.18 -0.36
C LYS A 34 -1.47 -10.69 -0.49
N MET A 35 -2.29 -9.96 -1.24
CA MET A 35 -2.16 -8.50 -1.39
C MET A 35 -2.51 -7.78 -0.09
N PHE A 36 -1.60 -6.95 0.40
CA PHE A 36 -1.79 -6.16 1.63
C PHE A 36 -1.65 -4.65 1.41
N ALA A 37 -0.95 -4.18 0.37
CA ALA A 37 -0.89 -2.76 0.06
C ALA A 37 -0.98 -2.47 -1.45
N MET A 38 -1.32 -1.25 -1.80
CA MET A 38 -1.37 -0.75 -3.18
C MET A 38 -1.06 0.74 -3.21
N GLN A 39 -0.13 1.14 -4.06
CA GLN A 39 0.18 2.53 -4.36
C GLN A 39 -0.33 2.86 -5.77
N GLY A 40 -1.27 3.78 -5.87
CA GLY A 40 -1.82 4.22 -7.15
C GLY A 40 -2.06 5.72 -7.17
N GLY A 41 -2.70 6.20 -8.23
CA GLY A 41 -3.17 7.59 -8.34
C GLY A 41 -4.69 7.66 -8.37
N ASP A 42 -5.26 8.70 -7.77
CA ASP A 42 -6.64 9.10 -8.08
C ASP A 42 -6.73 9.79 -9.44
N LYS A 43 -7.94 9.93 -9.98
CA LYS A 43 -8.26 10.67 -11.22
C LYS A 43 -7.76 12.13 -11.22
N ASN A 44 -7.50 12.69 -10.03
CA ASN A 44 -6.97 14.03 -9.84
C ASN A 44 -5.42 14.08 -9.71
N GLY A 45 -4.72 12.98 -10.00
CA GLY A 45 -3.25 12.90 -9.89
C GLY A 45 -2.72 12.88 -8.45
N ARG A 46 -3.60 12.65 -7.46
CA ARG A 46 -3.19 12.48 -6.07
C ARG A 46 -2.69 11.06 -5.86
N SER A 47 -1.46 10.92 -5.38
CA SER A 47 -0.91 9.62 -4.98
C SER A 47 -1.70 9.07 -3.79
N ILE A 48 -2.36 7.93 -3.99
CA ILE A 48 -3.08 7.20 -2.96
C ILE A 48 -2.25 5.97 -2.57
N PHE A 49 -2.04 5.79 -1.27
CA PHE A 49 -1.50 4.57 -0.72
C PHE A 49 -2.59 3.86 0.09
N THR A 50 -2.97 2.66 -0.32
CA THR A 50 -3.97 1.82 0.35
C THR A 50 -3.26 0.69 1.07
N LEU A 51 -3.58 0.49 2.34
CA LEU A 51 -3.02 -0.58 3.18
C LEU A 51 -4.17 -1.35 3.83
N LYS A 52 -4.13 -2.69 3.75
CA LYS A 52 -4.99 -3.57 4.53
C LYS A 52 -4.37 -3.77 5.89
N LEU A 53 -5.07 -3.30 6.91
CA LEU A 53 -4.72 -3.46 8.32
C LEU A 53 -5.58 -4.56 8.93
N GLU A 54 -5.11 -5.16 10.02
CA GLU A 54 -5.99 -5.99 10.85
C GLU A 54 -7.09 -5.12 11.47
N PRO A 55 -8.32 -5.64 11.67
CA PRO A 55 -9.42 -4.88 12.26
C PRO A 55 -9.08 -4.26 13.62
N SER A 56 -8.31 -4.98 14.45
CA SER A 56 -7.80 -4.52 15.75
C SER A 56 -6.90 -3.28 15.64
N LEU A 57 -6.20 -3.11 14.52
CA LEU A 57 -5.35 -1.95 14.23
C LEU A 57 -6.14 -0.83 13.54
N SER A 58 -7.24 -1.18 12.86
CA SER A 58 -8.19 -0.22 12.27
C SER A 58 -8.94 0.58 13.33
N ASP A 59 -9.33 -0.07 14.44
CA ASP A 59 -10.01 0.60 15.55
C ASP A 59 -9.08 1.60 16.26
N LEU A 60 -7.78 1.30 16.34
CA LEU A 60 -6.77 2.19 16.92
C LEU A 60 -6.63 3.51 16.13
N LEU A 61 -6.66 3.42 14.80
CA LEU A 61 -6.55 4.58 13.90
C LEU A 61 -7.86 5.38 13.75
N SER A 62 -9.00 4.79 14.13
CA SER A 62 -10.30 5.47 14.10
C SER A 62 -10.55 6.34 15.33
N TYR A 63 -9.72 6.23 16.38
CA TYR A 63 -9.87 6.98 17.62
C TYR A 63 -9.06 8.29 17.68
N GLU A 64 -8.26 8.60 16.65
CA GLU A 64 -7.49 9.84 16.52
C GLU A 64 -7.90 10.66 15.28
N TRP A 65 -9.21 10.83 15.08
CA TRP A 65 -9.77 11.85 14.19
C TRP A 65 -10.90 12.62 14.87
#